data_AF-A6V8X6-F1
#
_entry.id   AF-A6V8X6-F1
#
_cell.length_a   1.000
_cell.length_b   1.000
_cell.length_c   1.000
_cell.angle_alpha   90.00
_cell.angle_beta   90.00
_cell.angle_gamma   90.00
#
_symmetry.space_group_name_H-M   'P 1'
#
loop_
_entity.id
_entity.type
_entity.pdbx_description
1 polymer ?
#
loop_
_entity_poly.entity_id
_entity_poly.type
_entity_poly.pdbx_seq_one_letter_code
_entity_poly.pdbx_strand_id
1 'polypeptide(L)' 'MLSEVSVSGLYVPPLFIYLCLAMPLYLLLERLAARWLERAWHPGLLRFFLSFIVLAVLVLKF' A
#
# COMPACT_ATOMS: atom_id res chain seq x y z
N MET A 1 -4.50 1.00 16.25
CA MET A 1 -3.36 0.08 16.39
C MET A 1 -3.89 -1.33 16.50
N LEU A 2 -3.78 -2.12 15.42
CA LEU A 2 -4.03 -3.55 15.47
C LEU A 2 -3.00 -4.20 16.41
N SER A 3 -3.37 -4.43 17.67
CA SER A 3 -2.61 -5.27 18.57
C SER A 3 -2.61 -6.70 18.02
N GLU A 4 -1.43 -7.17 17.64
CA GLU A 4 -1.03 -8.59 17.61
C GLU A 4 -2.12 -9.54 17.08
N VAL A 5 -2.23 -9.68 15.77
CA VAL A 5 -3.23 -10.56 15.16
C VAL A 5 -2.68 -12.00 15.14
N SER A 6 -3.14 -12.82 16.08
CA SER A 6 -2.91 -14.27 16.05
C SER A 6 -3.93 -14.92 15.11
N VAL A 7 -3.48 -15.33 13.92
CA VAL A 7 -4.30 -16.08 12.98
C VAL A 7 -3.94 -17.55 13.10
N SER A 8 -4.84 -18.38 13.61
CA SER A 8 -4.64 -19.84 13.72
C SER A 8 -3.37 -20.24 14.49
N GLY A 9 -3.00 -19.47 15.53
CA GLY A 9 -1.77 -19.70 16.31
C GLY A 9 -0.49 -19.20 15.64
N LEU A 10 -0.57 -18.64 14.43
CA LEU A 10 0.53 -17.97 13.75
C LEU A 10 0.49 -16.48 14.09
N TYR A 11 1.60 -15.99 14.64
CA TYR A 11 1.74 -14.57 14.96
C TYR A 11 2.04 -13.79 13.69
N VAL A 12 1.03 -13.07 13.18
CA VAL A 12 1.17 -12.27 11.96
C VAL A 12 1.43 -10.81 12.34
N PRO A 13 2.55 -10.22 11.93
CA PRO A 13 2.80 -8.80 12.16
C PRO A 13 1.70 -7.96 11.52
N PRO A 14 1.17 -6.93 12.20
CA PRO A 14 0.17 -6.02 11.63
C PRO A 14 0.62 -5.44 10.28
N LEU A 15 1.92 -5.19 10.12
CA LEU A 15 2.54 -4.75 8.88
C LEU A 15 2.23 -5.65 7.68
N PHE A 16 2.19 -6.98 7.89
CA PHE A 16 1.91 -7.93 6.82
C PHE A 16 0.46 -7.79 6.32
N ILE A 17 -0.48 -7.57 7.24
CA ILE A 17 -1.88 -7.30 6.92
C ILE A 17 -1.98 -6.00 6.11
N TYR A 18 -1.31 -4.94 6.56
CA TYR A 18 -1.30 -3.67 5.84
C TYR A 18 -0.69 -3.78 4.43
N LEU A 19 0.38 -4.57 4.26
CA LEU A 19 0.97 -4.84 2.95
C LEU A 19 0.02 -5.60 2.03
N CYS A 20 -0.68 -6.62 2.55
CA CYS A 20 -1.69 -7.37 1.80
C CYS A 20 -2.84 -6.47 1.33
N LEU A 21 -3.29 -5.52 2.16
CA LEU A 21 -4.32 -4.55 1.79
C LEU A 21 -3.79 -3.43 0.88
N ALA A 22 -2.53 -3.03 1.04
CA ALA A 22 -1.88 -2.00 0.23
C ALA A 22 -1.76 -2.44 -1.24
N MET A 23 -1.50 -3.72 -1.52
CA MET A 23 -1.38 -4.25 -2.88
C MET A 23 -2.60 -3.97 -3.78
N PRO A 24 -3.83 -4.41 -3.45
CA PRO A 24 -4.99 -4.16 -4.29
C PRO A 24 -5.32 -2.67 -4.38
N LEU A 25 -5.09 -1.90 -3.30
CA LEU A 25 -5.34 -0.45 -3.30
C LEU A 25 -4.35 0.28 -4.23
N TYR A 26 -3.07 -0.08 -4.17
CA TYR A 26 -2.05 0.41 -5.09
C TYR A 26 -2.41 0.08 -6.54
N LEU A 27 -2.81 -1.17 -6.84
CA LEU A 27 -3.14 -1.58 -8.20
C LEU A 27 -4.33 -0.78 -8.77
N LEU A 28 -5.33 -0.49 -7.94
CA LEU A 28 -6.47 0.35 -8.28
C LEU A 28 -6.04 1.78 -8.59
N LEU A 29 -5.26 2.40 -7.70
CA LEU A 29 -4.77 3.77 -7.92
C LEU A 29 -3.84 3.86 -9.12
N GLU A 30 -2.95 2.89 -9.31
CA GLU A 30 -2.04 2.84 -10.46
C GLU A 30 -2.82 2.78 -11.76
N ARG A 31 -3.87 1.95 -11.86
CA ARG A 31 -4.71 1.89 -13.06
C ARG A 31 -5.45 3.19 -13.34
N LEU A 32 -5.97 3.84 -12.30
CA LEU A 32 -6.66 5.14 -12.42
C LEU A 32 -5.69 6.25 -12.82
N ALA A 33 -4.48 6.22 -12.27
CA ALA A 33 -3.44 7.21 -12.52
C ALA A 33 -2.54 6.88 -13.71
N ALA A 34 -2.70 5.73 -14.38
CA ALA A 34 -1.74 5.21 -15.37
C ALA A 34 -1.40 6.25 -16.45
N ARG A 35 -2.43 6.89 -17.03
CA ARG A 35 -2.26 7.94 -18.05
C ARG A 35 -1.51 9.18 -17.55
N TRP A 36 -1.62 9.50 -16.26
CA TRP A 36 -0.92 10.62 -15.63
C TRP A 36 0.51 10.24 -15.26
N LEU A 37 0.70 9.01 -14.78
CA LEU A 37 1.98 8.43 -14.40
C LEU A 37 2.91 8.32 -15.60
N GLU A 38 2.38 7.89 -16.75
CA GLU A 38 3.13 7.79 -18.02
C GLU A 38 3.54 9.15 -18.60
N ARG A 39 2.83 10.23 -18.25
CA ARG A 39 3.17 11.60 -18.68
C ARG A 39 4.16 12.30 -17.76
N ALA A 40 4.46 11.72 -16.61
CA ALA A 40 5.35 12.34 -15.67
C ALA A 40 6.81 12.18 -16.09
N TRP A 41 7.65 13.13 -15.64
CA TRP A 41 9.09 13.13 -15.93
C TRP A 41 9.77 11.82 -15.51
N HIS A 42 9.38 11.23 -14.37
CA HIS A 42 9.96 10.00 -13.86
C HIS A 42 8.87 9.03 -13.34
N PRO A 43 8.27 8.18 -14.20
CA PRO A 43 7.13 7.34 -13.83
C PRO A 43 7.45 6.38 -12.67
N GLY A 44 8.67 5.84 -12.62
CA GLY A 44 9.10 4.94 -11.54
C GLY A 44 9.15 5.62 -10.17
N LEU A 45 9.51 6.91 -10.11
CA LEU A 45 9.59 7.65 -8.85
C LEU A 45 8.20 7.91 -8.28
N LEU A 46 7.24 8.28 -9.14
CA LEU A 46 5.85 8.49 -8.72
C LEU A 46 5.17 7.19 -8.27
N ARG A 47 5.46 6.05 -8.94
CA ARG A 47 4.98 4.73 -8.51
C ARG A 47 5.45 4.40 -7.09
N PHE A 48 6.72 4.71 -6.79
CA PHE A 48 7.28 4.54 -5.45
C PHE A 48 6.60 5.45 -4.41
N PHE A 49 6.38 6.73 -4.73
CA PHE A 49 5.66 7.62 -3.81
C PHE A 49 4.21 7.19 -3.61
N LEU A 50 3.54 6.71 -4.66
CA LEU A 50 2.17 6.22 -4.59
C LEU A 50 2.06 5.00 -3.66
N SER A 51 2.97 4.03 -3.78
CA SER A 51 2.98 2.86 -2.88
C SER A 51 3.28 3.26 -1.44
N PHE A 52 4.19 4.23 -1.24
CA PHE A 52 4.51 4.76 0.08
C PHE A 52 3.33 5.49 0.73
N ILE A 53 2.61 6.32 -0.03
CA ILE A 53 1.41 7.04 0.46
C ILE A 53 0.32 6.03 0.84
N VAL A 54 0.05 5.04 -0.01
CA VAL A 54 -0.95 4.00 0.25
C VAL A 54 -0.62 3.25 1.55
N LEU A 55 0.63 2.82 1.71
CA LEU A 55 1.08 2.13 2.90
C LEU A 55 1.00 3.04 4.14
N ALA A 56 1.45 4.28 4.02
CA ALA A 56 1.43 5.25 5.11
C ALA A 56 0.00 5.56 5.57
N VAL A 57 -0.94 5.76 4.65
CA VAL A 57 -2.36 5.97 4.99
C VAL A 57 -2.91 4.77 5.73
N LEU A 58 -2.60 3.55 5.28
CA LEU A 58 -3.05 2.34 5.95
C LEU A 58 -2.50 2.20 7.37
N VAL A 59 -1.21 2.45 7.55
CA VAL A 59 -0.52 2.31 8.84
C VAL A 59 -0.86 3.45 9.81
N LEU A 60 -1.03 4.69 9.32
CA LEU A 60 -1.30 5.85 10.18
C LEU A 60 -2.78 5.98 10.55
N LYS A 61 -3.70 5.47 9.72
CA LYS A 61 -5.14 5.55 9.98
C LYS A 61 -5.65 4.43 10.88
N PHE A 62 -5.00 3.25 10.87
CA PHE A 62 -5.47 2.03 11.54
C PHE A 62 -4.42 1.48 12.50
#